data_AF-A0AAU2LHF5-F1
#
_entry.id   AF-A0AAU2LHF5-F1
#
_cell.length_a   1.000
_cell.length_b   1.000
_cell.length_c   1.000
_cell.angle_alpha   90.00
_cell.angle_beta   90.00
_cell.angle_gamma   90.00
#
_symmetry.space_group_name_H-M   'P 1'
#
loop_
_entity.id
_entity.type
_entity.pdbx_description
1 polymer ?
#
loop_
_entity_poly.entity_id
_entity_poly.type
_entity_poly.pdbx_seq_one_letter_code
_entity_poly.pdbx_strand_id
1 'polypeptide(L)'
;MARHQPGEAGRGPSGGDRHGGSRSAPSGRGAPEIPSPGVPATVPATVVLVTGVAGSGKSTVARLLADRLGWAYQDADDFHAPADLARMAAGEALTDEERRPWLTAVAAWIDRRTAAGKPAVVACSALKRAYRDQLVHGRTDVLLVYLHGSRELIRSRLLARHGHFFPARLLDSQFADLQEPEPDEHACVVDVDRPPQTLVSAVVARLAAGTEVAPTALTEEPYMPPTASGEQWRLRHGAHEAVVVELGGALRLYEVGGWPLLDGFAAHEHITGGRGQLLVPWPNRVGAGRYVFGGEDLQLPLTEPENGNAIHGLLRWVPWRLLARGEDAVMVGTTLFPQPGYPYRLEVTAEYRLGPDGLETTVTATNTGDTAAPYGVGQHPYLTVGTDVVDTALVTVPARSRLRTDEHGLPAGEEPVEGTAYDFREARPIGGERLDTAYTGLDRDSAGHCVVRLAHPSGQHGIDVRLVEGVRYVQLYTGDTLAEPGRRRRGIAIEPMSCPADAFRSGTALTVLEPGGTHVFRWGLAPWGIR
;
A
#
# COMPACT_ATOMS: atom_id res chain seq x y z
N MET A 1 -16.15 54.80 -35.17
CA MET A 1 -17.33 55.21 -35.96
C MET A 1 -17.76 53.98 -36.76
N ALA A 2 -18.97 53.43 -36.80
CA ALA A 2 -20.28 53.64 -36.20
C ALA A 2 -20.97 52.23 -36.20
N ARG A 3 -21.52 51.73 -35.08
CA ARG A 3 -22.95 51.71 -34.66
C ARG A 3 -23.89 50.69 -35.37
N HIS A 4 -24.60 49.96 -34.50
CA HIS A 4 -26.01 49.49 -34.55
C HIS A 4 -26.42 48.12 -35.16
N GLN A 5 -26.69 47.18 -34.22
CA GLN A 5 -27.85 46.27 -34.00
C GLN A 5 -29.25 46.76 -34.51
N PRO A 6 -30.41 46.05 -34.34
CA PRO A 6 -30.75 44.64 -33.97
C PRO A 6 -32.00 44.03 -34.70
N GLY A 7 -32.50 42.87 -34.24
CA GLY A 7 -33.93 42.50 -34.20
C GLY A 7 -34.26 41.12 -34.82
N GLU A 8 -35.27 40.35 -34.42
CA GLU A 8 -36.14 40.23 -33.24
C GLU A 8 -36.96 38.93 -33.41
N ALA A 9 -37.64 38.48 -32.35
CA ALA A 9 -38.35 37.21 -32.22
C ALA A 9 -39.69 37.10 -33.00
N GLY A 10 -40.20 35.87 -33.20
CA GLY A 10 -41.57 35.62 -33.68
C GLY A 10 -42.09 34.21 -33.35
N ARG A 11 -43.15 34.13 -32.54
CA ARG A 11 -43.88 32.94 -32.07
C ARG A 11 -45.04 32.55 -33.01
N GLY A 12 -45.18 31.24 -33.27
CA GLY A 12 -46.42 30.43 -33.48
C GLY A 12 -47.46 30.88 -34.54
N PRO A 13 -48.62 30.21 -34.71
CA PRO A 13 -49.10 28.94 -34.10
C PRO A 13 -49.84 27.97 -35.08
N SER A 14 -50.43 26.90 -34.51
CA SER A 14 -51.63 26.13 -34.94
C SER A 14 -51.53 25.20 -36.17
N GLY A 15 -52.13 24.01 -36.21
CA GLY A 15 -53.03 23.32 -35.28
C GLY A 15 -53.95 22.33 -36.05
N GLY A 16 -54.32 21.23 -35.40
CA GLY A 16 -55.51 20.40 -35.68
C GLY A 16 -55.37 19.35 -36.81
N ASP A 17 -55.99 18.17 -36.76
CA ASP A 17 -56.91 17.61 -35.77
C ASP A 17 -57.04 16.08 -35.93
N ARG A 18 -57.13 15.41 -34.77
CA ARG A 18 -58.10 14.39 -34.33
C ARG A 18 -58.65 13.34 -35.31
N HIS A 19 -58.68 12.10 -34.84
CA HIS A 19 -59.95 11.38 -34.58
C HIS A 19 -59.82 10.39 -33.42
N GLY A 20 -60.81 10.42 -32.52
CA GLY A 20 -60.87 9.59 -31.31
C GLY A 20 -61.85 8.42 -31.43
N GLY A 21 -61.78 7.53 -30.45
CA GLY A 21 -62.73 6.44 -30.24
C GLY A 21 -62.64 5.91 -28.81
N SER A 22 -63.63 6.28 -27.99
CA SER A 22 -63.83 5.84 -26.62
C SER A 22 -64.59 4.51 -26.58
N ARG A 23 -64.27 3.61 -25.61
CA ARG A 23 -65.26 3.01 -24.68
C ARG A 23 -64.63 2.04 -23.65
N SER A 24 -64.92 2.36 -22.38
CA SER A 24 -65.29 1.49 -21.23
C SER A 24 -64.43 0.28 -20.81
N ALA A 25 -64.02 0.31 -19.54
CA ALA A 25 -63.53 -0.81 -18.74
C ALA A 25 -64.63 -1.82 -18.34
N PRO A 26 -64.22 -3.04 -17.96
CA PRO A 26 -64.80 -3.71 -16.80
C PRO A 26 -63.74 -4.09 -15.76
N SER A 27 -64.16 -4.00 -14.51
CA SER A 27 -63.45 -4.38 -13.29
C SER A 27 -63.40 -5.89 -13.05
N GLY A 28 -62.27 -6.37 -12.53
CA GLY A 28 -62.20 -7.45 -11.54
C GLY A 28 -61.88 -8.86 -12.03
N ARG A 29 -60.68 -9.34 -11.68
CA ARG A 29 -60.42 -10.57 -10.90
C ARG A 29 -58.91 -10.70 -10.66
N GLY A 30 -58.56 -10.86 -9.39
CA GLY A 30 -57.18 -10.87 -8.90
C GLY A 30 -56.33 -12.04 -9.40
N ALA A 31 -55.04 -11.76 -9.54
CA ALA A 31 -53.97 -12.74 -9.46
C ALA A 31 -53.30 -12.56 -8.08
N PRO A 32 -52.84 -13.64 -7.43
CA PRO A 32 -52.29 -13.53 -6.08
C PRO A 32 -50.93 -12.83 -6.15
N GLU A 33 -50.79 -11.70 -5.43
CA GLU A 33 -49.49 -11.17 -5.06
C GLU A 33 -48.79 -12.21 -4.17
N ILE A 34 -47.75 -12.83 -4.70
CA ILE A 34 -46.80 -13.59 -3.89
C ILE A 34 -46.09 -12.54 -3.02
N PRO A 35 -46.18 -12.61 -1.68
CA PRO A 35 -45.42 -11.71 -0.84
C PRO A 35 -43.94 -12.00 -1.08
N SER A 36 -43.22 -11.00 -1.60
CA SER A 36 -41.76 -11.04 -1.58
C SER A 36 -41.32 -11.29 -0.14
N PRO A 37 -40.52 -12.34 0.15
CA PRO A 37 -39.99 -12.51 1.49
C PRO A 37 -39.10 -11.30 1.76
N GLY A 38 -39.49 -10.51 2.77
CA GLY A 38 -38.72 -9.37 3.22
C GLY A 38 -37.31 -9.83 3.56
N VAL A 39 -36.33 -9.20 2.91
CA VAL A 39 -34.95 -9.23 3.37
C VAL A 39 -34.97 -8.62 4.79
N PRO A 40 -34.48 -9.33 5.83
CA PRO A 40 -34.32 -8.71 7.13
C PRO A 40 -33.31 -7.57 6.97
N ALA A 41 -33.73 -6.35 7.30
CA ALA A 41 -32.81 -5.22 7.40
C ALA A 41 -31.70 -5.60 8.39
N THR A 42 -30.48 -5.77 7.90
CA THR A 42 -29.29 -5.97 8.73
C THR A 42 -29.10 -4.71 9.57
N VAL A 43 -29.39 -4.82 10.87
CA VAL A 43 -29.15 -3.72 11.81
C VAL A 43 -27.63 -3.62 11.99
N PRO A 44 -27.01 -2.46 11.73
CA PRO A 44 -25.59 -2.29 12.00
C PRO A 44 -25.33 -2.51 13.49
N ALA A 45 -24.22 -3.17 13.83
CA ALA A 45 -23.87 -3.45 15.22
C ALA A 45 -23.96 -2.16 16.06
N THR A 46 -24.76 -2.21 17.14
CA THR A 46 -24.96 -1.06 18.05
C THR A 46 -24.00 -1.13 19.23
N VAL A 47 -23.49 -2.31 19.59
CA VAL A 47 -22.50 -2.43 20.68
C VAL A 47 -21.28 -3.25 20.22
N VAL A 48 -20.09 -2.83 20.62
CA VAL A 48 -18.85 -3.62 20.49
C VAL A 48 -18.38 -4.06 21.87
N LEU A 49 -18.23 -5.36 22.09
CA LEU A 49 -17.66 -5.93 23.32
C LEU A 49 -16.21 -6.34 23.07
N VAL A 50 -15.25 -5.68 23.73
CA VAL A 50 -13.82 -5.98 23.63
C VAL A 50 -13.38 -6.87 24.80
N THR A 51 -12.99 -8.11 24.50
CA THR A 51 -12.60 -9.15 25.46
C THR A 51 -11.13 -9.59 25.33
N GLY A 52 -10.61 -10.25 26.37
CA GLY A 52 -9.22 -10.72 26.47
C GLY A 52 -8.71 -10.72 27.92
N VAL A 53 -7.57 -11.37 28.16
CA VAL A 53 -6.93 -11.41 29.50
C VAL A 53 -6.45 -10.03 29.96
N ALA A 54 -6.19 -9.84 31.25
CA ALA A 54 -5.57 -8.63 31.78
C ALA A 54 -4.20 -8.39 31.12
N GLY A 55 -3.89 -7.13 30.77
CA GLY A 55 -2.67 -6.79 30.04
C GLY A 55 -2.75 -6.91 28.51
N SER A 56 -3.82 -7.49 27.95
CA SER A 56 -4.05 -7.54 26.49
C SER A 56 -4.33 -6.18 25.85
N GLY A 57 -4.70 -5.17 26.65
CA GLY A 57 -4.99 -3.83 26.18
C GLY A 57 -6.48 -3.52 25.96
N LYS A 58 -7.42 -4.34 26.47
CA LYS A 58 -8.88 -4.14 26.37
C LYS A 58 -9.32 -2.70 26.55
N SER A 59 -9.08 -2.08 27.71
CA SER A 59 -9.53 -0.71 27.99
C SER A 59 -8.89 0.31 27.06
N THR A 60 -7.64 0.09 26.63
CA THR A 60 -6.95 0.97 25.65
C THR A 60 -7.60 0.89 24.28
N VAL A 61 -7.78 -0.33 23.75
CA VAL A 61 -8.39 -0.56 22.44
C VAL A 61 -9.85 -0.10 22.43
N ALA A 62 -10.62 -0.44 23.46
CA ALA A 62 -12.02 -0.05 23.58
C ALA A 62 -12.21 1.48 23.65
N ARG A 63 -11.34 2.19 24.38
CA ARG A 63 -11.39 3.66 24.43
C ARG A 63 -11.02 4.29 23.10
N LEU A 64 -9.90 3.86 22.49
CA LEU A 64 -9.49 4.36 21.18
C LEU A 64 -10.54 4.08 20.09
N LEU A 65 -11.21 2.93 20.16
CA LEU A 65 -12.30 2.57 19.25
C LEU A 65 -13.52 3.47 19.47
N ALA A 66 -13.92 3.68 20.72
CA ALA A 66 -15.02 4.59 21.06
C ALA A 66 -14.73 6.02 20.57
N ASP A 67 -13.53 6.55 20.82
CA ASP A 67 -13.09 7.87 20.36
C ASP A 67 -13.12 7.97 18.83
N ARG A 68 -12.63 6.93 18.15
CA ARG A 68 -12.57 6.89 16.67
C ARG A 68 -13.96 6.87 16.02
N LEU A 69 -14.92 6.21 16.66
CA LEU A 69 -16.30 6.05 16.17
C LEU A 69 -17.24 7.16 16.68
N GLY A 70 -16.83 7.94 17.69
CA GLY A 70 -17.72 8.87 18.40
C GLY A 70 -18.78 8.16 19.25
N TRP A 71 -18.48 6.96 19.75
CA TRP A 71 -19.40 6.12 20.52
C TRP A 71 -19.14 6.24 22.03
N ALA A 72 -20.10 5.81 22.85
CA ALA A 72 -19.88 5.80 24.30
C ALA A 72 -18.93 4.66 24.70
N TYR A 73 -18.00 4.94 25.62
CA TYR A 73 -17.13 3.93 26.24
C TYR A 73 -17.69 3.51 27.61
N GLN A 74 -17.62 2.22 27.93
CA GLN A 74 -17.90 1.67 29.26
C GLN A 74 -16.83 0.65 29.64
N ASP A 75 -16.32 0.71 30.87
CA ASP A 75 -15.52 -0.39 31.43
C ASP A 75 -16.47 -1.32 32.20
N ALA A 76 -16.42 -2.63 31.92
CA ALA A 76 -17.30 -3.57 32.60
C ALA A 76 -16.93 -3.73 34.08
N ASP A 77 -15.70 -3.40 34.47
CA ASP A 77 -15.26 -3.46 35.86
C ASP A 77 -16.07 -2.50 36.76
N ASP A 78 -16.66 -1.44 36.20
CA ASP A 78 -17.53 -0.48 36.90
C ASP A 78 -18.85 -1.11 37.39
N PHE A 79 -19.22 -2.29 36.90
CA PHE A 79 -20.42 -3.02 37.33
C PHE A 79 -20.16 -4.02 38.46
N HIS A 80 -18.91 -4.22 38.88
CA HIS A 80 -18.61 -5.08 40.02
C HIS A 80 -19.03 -4.42 41.34
N ALA A 81 -19.42 -5.24 42.33
CA ALA A 81 -19.57 -4.75 43.69
C ALA A 81 -18.19 -4.32 44.25
N PRO A 82 -18.13 -3.29 45.11
CA PRO A 82 -16.85 -2.85 45.69
C PRO A 82 -16.08 -3.97 46.42
N ALA A 83 -16.80 -4.94 47.02
CA ALA A 83 -16.20 -6.10 47.67
C ALA A 83 -15.48 -7.04 46.69
N ASP A 84 -16.03 -7.22 45.48
CA ASP A 84 -15.45 -8.08 44.44
C ASP A 84 -14.20 -7.44 43.82
N LEU A 85 -14.23 -6.12 43.60
CA LEU A 85 -13.06 -5.34 43.18
C LEU A 85 -11.93 -5.44 44.21
N ALA A 86 -12.25 -5.34 45.50
CA ALA A 86 -11.27 -5.46 46.58
C ALA A 86 -10.62 -6.86 46.62
N ARG A 87 -11.39 -7.92 46.41
CA ARG A 87 -10.88 -9.31 46.34
C ARG A 87 -9.99 -9.53 45.12
N MET A 88 -10.41 -9.09 43.94
CA MET A 88 -9.57 -9.18 42.74
C MET A 88 -8.29 -8.34 42.87
N ALA A 89 -8.36 -7.17 43.51
CA ALA A 89 -7.17 -6.35 43.82
C ALA A 89 -6.21 -7.05 44.81
N ALA A 90 -6.74 -7.85 45.73
CA ALA A 90 -5.95 -8.71 46.62
C ALA A 90 -5.39 -9.97 45.93
N GLY A 91 -5.72 -10.20 44.65
CA GLY A 91 -5.25 -11.35 43.88
C GLY A 91 -6.10 -12.61 44.05
N GLU A 92 -7.29 -12.50 44.64
CA GLU A 92 -8.25 -13.60 44.77
C GLU A 92 -9.17 -13.64 43.54
N ALA A 93 -9.21 -14.78 42.85
CA ALA A 93 -10.09 -14.98 41.70
C ALA A 93 -11.54 -15.21 42.16
N LEU A 94 -12.49 -14.54 41.51
CA LEU A 94 -13.93 -14.78 41.71
C LEU A 94 -14.35 -16.06 40.98
N THR A 95 -15.22 -16.83 41.62
CA THR A 95 -15.90 -18.00 41.06
C THR A 95 -16.95 -17.61 40.02
N ASP A 96 -17.37 -18.56 39.19
CA ASP A 96 -18.41 -18.35 38.17
C ASP A 96 -19.75 -17.89 38.78
N GLU A 97 -20.07 -18.36 39.99
CA GLU A 97 -21.25 -17.93 40.74
C GLU A 97 -21.16 -16.47 41.18
N GLU A 98 -20.00 -16.05 41.69
CA GLU A 98 -19.75 -14.66 42.10
C GLU A 98 -19.71 -13.70 40.90
N ARG A 99 -19.35 -14.19 39.71
CA ARG A 99 -19.37 -13.38 38.47
C ARG A 99 -20.75 -13.21 37.86
N ARG A 100 -21.73 -14.06 38.23
CA ARG A 100 -23.07 -14.06 37.64
C ARG A 100 -23.85 -12.73 37.80
N PRO A 101 -23.87 -12.07 38.97
CA PRO A 101 -24.53 -10.77 39.11
C PRO A 101 -23.90 -9.68 38.24
N TRP A 102 -22.57 -9.68 38.16
CA TRP A 102 -21.81 -8.75 37.31
C TRP A 102 -22.13 -8.93 35.82
N LEU A 103 -22.08 -10.17 35.31
CA LEU A 103 -22.44 -10.48 33.91
C LEU A 103 -23.90 -10.09 33.61
N THR A 104 -24.80 -10.27 34.57
CA THR A 104 -26.20 -9.87 34.45
C THR A 104 -26.35 -8.35 34.33
N ALA A 105 -25.58 -7.58 35.11
CA ALA A 105 -25.58 -6.12 35.04
C ALA A 105 -25.03 -5.60 33.70
N VAL A 106 -23.96 -6.22 33.19
CA VAL A 106 -23.38 -5.89 31.87
C VAL A 106 -24.36 -6.23 30.75
N ALA A 107 -24.97 -7.43 30.76
CA ALA A 107 -25.99 -7.84 29.79
C ALA A 107 -27.16 -6.83 29.76
N ALA A 108 -27.71 -6.49 30.93
CA ALA A 108 -28.80 -5.53 31.03
C ALA A 108 -28.40 -4.12 30.54
N TRP A 109 -27.13 -3.73 30.69
CA TRP A 109 -26.64 -2.47 30.14
C TRP A 109 -26.54 -2.52 28.60
N ILE A 110 -26.02 -3.62 28.04
CA ILE A 110 -25.98 -3.84 26.58
C ILE A 110 -27.39 -3.77 26.02
N ASP A 111 -28.35 -4.50 26.62
CA ASP A 111 -29.75 -4.54 26.19
C ASP A 111 -30.41 -3.14 26.21
N ARG A 112 -30.09 -2.29 27.19
CA ARG A 112 -30.58 -0.90 27.21
C ARG A 112 -29.98 -0.04 26.11
N ARG A 113 -28.71 -0.26 25.74
CA ARG A 113 -28.04 0.50 24.67
C ARG A 113 -28.57 0.10 23.30
N THR A 114 -28.70 -1.20 23.06
CA THR A 114 -29.23 -1.76 21.81
C THR A 114 -30.68 -1.36 21.59
N ALA A 115 -31.56 -1.55 22.60
CA ALA A 115 -32.97 -1.16 22.51
C ALA A 115 -33.18 0.35 22.29
N ALA A 116 -32.24 1.19 22.75
CA ALA A 116 -32.28 2.63 22.54
C ALA A 116 -31.56 3.09 21.26
N GLY A 117 -30.97 2.18 20.49
CA GLY A 117 -30.16 2.51 19.30
C GLY A 117 -28.97 3.42 19.61
N LYS A 118 -28.39 3.31 20.82
CA LYS A 118 -27.30 4.18 21.29
C LYS A 118 -25.96 3.47 21.19
N PRO A 119 -25.11 3.78 20.18
CA PRO A 119 -23.92 3.00 19.92
C PRO A 119 -22.89 3.06 21.05
N ALA A 120 -22.26 1.94 21.39
CA ALA A 120 -21.29 1.89 22.49
C ALA A 120 -20.19 0.84 22.32
N VAL A 121 -19.08 1.03 23.02
CA VAL A 121 -17.98 0.07 23.15
C VAL A 121 -17.81 -0.26 24.62
N VAL A 122 -17.79 -1.55 24.97
CA VAL A 122 -17.59 -2.04 26.34
C VAL A 122 -16.35 -2.92 26.42
N ALA A 123 -15.42 -2.61 27.33
CA ALA A 123 -14.31 -3.50 27.67
C ALA A 123 -14.78 -4.50 28.74
N CYS A 124 -14.71 -5.81 28.47
CA CYS A 124 -15.18 -6.84 29.40
C CYS A 124 -14.29 -8.06 29.35
N SER A 125 -13.90 -8.64 30.49
CA SER A 125 -12.98 -9.79 30.50
C SER A 125 -13.58 -11.05 29.86
N ALA A 126 -14.89 -11.31 30.01
CA ALA A 126 -15.67 -12.39 29.38
C ALA A 126 -14.86 -13.60 28.84
N LEU A 127 -14.08 -14.24 29.74
CA LEU A 127 -13.03 -15.20 29.36
C LEU A 127 -13.56 -16.59 28.98
N LYS A 128 -14.74 -16.97 29.51
CA LYS A 128 -15.39 -18.26 29.24
C LYS A 128 -16.50 -18.11 28.20
N ARG A 129 -16.76 -19.17 27.43
CA ARG A 129 -17.86 -19.21 26.46
C ARG A 129 -19.20 -18.94 27.13
N ALA A 130 -19.47 -19.56 28.28
CA ALA A 130 -20.71 -19.32 29.04
C ALA A 130 -20.94 -17.83 29.39
N TYR A 131 -19.86 -17.04 29.55
CA TYR A 131 -19.99 -15.60 29.80
C TYR A 131 -20.33 -14.85 28.52
N ARG A 132 -19.72 -15.22 27.41
CA ARG A 132 -20.00 -14.64 26.09
C ARG A 132 -21.38 -15.04 25.59
N ASP A 133 -21.86 -16.23 25.92
CA ASP A 133 -23.23 -16.64 25.66
C ASP A 133 -24.23 -15.71 26.34
N GLN A 134 -23.98 -15.33 27.59
CA GLN A 134 -24.83 -14.39 28.30
C GLN A 134 -24.81 -12.97 27.70
N LEU A 135 -23.67 -12.53 27.16
CA LEU A 135 -23.45 -11.14 26.72
C LEU A 135 -23.67 -10.90 25.22
N VAL A 136 -23.48 -11.93 24.38
CA VAL A 136 -23.42 -11.81 22.92
C VAL A 136 -24.37 -12.79 22.23
N HIS A 137 -24.46 -14.04 22.71
CA HIS A 137 -25.26 -15.05 22.00
C HIS A 137 -26.74 -14.64 21.90
N GLY A 138 -27.28 -14.77 20.69
CA GLY A 138 -28.64 -14.32 20.34
C GLY A 138 -28.78 -12.82 20.04
N ARG A 139 -27.73 -12.01 20.22
CA ARG A 139 -27.72 -10.57 19.87
C ARG A 139 -27.02 -10.33 18.55
N THR A 140 -27.78 -9.96 17.51
CA THR A 140 -27.23 -9.69 16.17
C THR A 140 -26.63 -8.28 16.04
N ASP A 141 -26.84 -7.43 17.04
CA ASP A 141 -26.41 -6.04 17.12
C ASP A 141 -25.23 -5.83 18.08
N VAL A 142 -24.59 -6.93 18.53
CA VAL A 142 -23.38 -6.91 19.37
C VAL A 142 -22.23 -7.58 18.63
N LEU A 143 -21.14 -6.84 18.38
CA LEU A 143 -19.90 -7.39 17.85
C LEU A 143 -18.96 -7.78 18.98
N LEU A 144 -18.59 -9.06 19.04
CA LEU A 144 -17.53 -9.55 19.92
C LEU A 144 -16.16 -9.30 19.29
N VAL A 145 -15.24 -8.66 20.01
CA VAL A 145 -13.84 -8.45 19.63
C VAL A 145 -12.95 -9.14 20.66
N TYR A 146 -12.14 -10.11 20.25
CA TYR A 146 -11.22 -10.82 21.14
C TYR A 146 -9.78 -10.41 20.88
N LEU A 147 -9.12 -9.89 21.92
CA LEU A 147 -7.71 -9.52 21.90
C LEU A 147 -6.85 -10.74 22.24
N HIS A 148 -6.33 -11.40 21.21
CA HIS A 148 -5.50 -12.60 21.32
C HIS A 148 -4.02 -12.23 21.54
N GLY A 149 -3.34 -12.94 22.45
CA GLY A 149 -1.93 -12.71 22.71
C GLY A 149 -1.28 -13.81 23.55
N SER A 150 -0.03 -14.13 23.22
CA SER A 150 0.72 -15.15 23.96
C SER A 150 0.91 -14.77 25.43
N ARG A 151 0.97 -15.79 26.30
CA ARG A 151 1.20 -15.59 27.74
C ARG A 151 2.49 -14.82 28.00
N GLU A 152 3.54 -15.06 27.21
CA GLU A 152 4.84 -14.40 27.30
C GLU A 152 4.73 -12.90 27.01
N LEU A 153 4.01 -12.53 25.93
CA LEU A 153 3.79 -11.14 25.53
C LEU A 153 2.94 -10.38 26.55
N ILE A 154 1.85 -11.01 27.02
CA ILE A 154 0.99 -10.38 28.02
C ILE A 154 1.74 -10.19 29.34
N ARG A 155 2.52 -11.18 29.77
CA ARG A 155 3.35 -11.09 30.98
C ARG A 155 4.39 -9.98 30.85
N SER A 156 5.08 -9.86 29.71
CA SER A 156 6.09 -8.81 29.51
C SER A 156 5.48 -7.41 29.57
N ARG A 157 4.28 -7.21 29.01
CA ARG A 157 3.52 -5.95 29.09
C ARG A 157 3.10 -5.59 30.50
N LEU A 158 2.64 -6.56 31.28
CA LEU A 158 2.27 -6.33 32.68
C LEU A 158 3.48 -5.96 33.54
N LEU A 159 4.64 -6.58 33.30
CA LEU A 159 5.90 -6.25 33.99
C LEU A 159 6.42 -4.86 33.65
N ALA A 160 6.22 -4.40 32.41
CA ALA A 160 6.65 -3.08 31.94
C ALA A 160 5.74 -1.92 32.42
N ARG A 161 4.58 -2.22 33.02
CA ARG A 161 3.61 -1.19 33.44
C ARG A 161 4.01 -0.59 34.79
N HIS A 162 4.47 0.66 34.78
CA HIS A 162 4.67 1.43 36.01
C HIS A 162 3.31 1.88 36.59
N GLY A 163 2.99 1.50 37.83
CA GLY A 163 1.91 2.13 38.61
C GLY A 163 0.66 1.31 38.95
N HIS A 164 0.50 0.07 38.46
CA HIS A 164 -0.53 -0.84 38.97
C HIS A 164 0.03 -2.26 39.06
N PHE A 165 0.31 -2.71 40.29
CA PHE A 165 0.80 -4.06 40.54
C PHE A 165 -0.35 -5.06 40.34
N PHE A 166 -0.54 -5.54 39.10
CA PHE A 166 -1.44 -6.65 38.84
C PHE A 166 -0.71 -7.94 39.26
N PRO A 167 -1.22 -8.72 40.25
CA PRO A 167 -0.51 -9.88 40.75
C PRO A 167 -0.32 -10.92 39.65
N ALA A 168 0.93 -11.39 39.45
CA ALA A 168 1.25 -12.41 38.43
C ALA A 168 0.38 -13.68 38.55
N ARG A 169 -0.07 -14.01 39.77
CA ARG A 169 -0.96 -15.15 40.05
C ARG A 169 -2.35 -15.02 39.42
N LEU A 170 -2.86 -13.79 39.25
CA LEU A 170 -4.17 -13.56 38.65
C LEU A 170 -4.12 -13.71 37.12
N LEU A 171 -2.97 -13.42 36.50
CA LEU A 171 -2.76 -13.67 35.07
C LEU A 171 -2.84 -15.17 34.75
N ASP A 172 -2.21 -16.00 35.58
CA ASP A 172 -2.21 -17.45 35.42
C ASP A 172 -3.62 -18.02 35.54
N SER A 173 -4.42 -17.53 36.51
CA SER A 173 -5.83 -17.91 36.62
C SER A 173 -6.67 -17.49 35.41
N GLN A 174 -6.38 -16.33 34.81
CA GLN A 174 -7.12 -15.86 33.65
C GLN A 174 -6.80 -16.65 32.38
N PHE A 175 -5.54 -17.06 32.18
CA PHE A 175 -5.20 -17.98 31.09
C PHE A 175 -5.77 -19.38 31.32
N ALA A 176 -5.90 -19.82 32.58
CA ALA A 176 -6.57 -21.09 32.88
C ALA A 176 -8.09 -21.04 32.63
N ASP A 177 -8.73 -19.89 32.88
CA ASP A 177 -10.15 -19.67 32.61
C ASP A 177 -10.44 -19.28 31.15
N LEU A 178 -9.42 -18.90 30.37
CA LEU A 178 -9.58 -18.46 28.98
C LEU A 178 -10.02 -19.63 28.11
N GLN A 179 -11.25 -19.54 27.62
CA GLN A 179 -11.77 -20.35 26.54
C GLN A 179 -11.83 -19.44 25.33
N GLU A 180 -10.94 -19.64 24.36
CA GLU A 180 -10.92 -18.79 23.17
C GLU A 180 -12.26 -18.86 22.42
N PRO A 181 -12.71 -17.76 21.79
CA PRO A 181 -13.95 -17.78 21.02
C PRO A 181 -13.94 -18.84 19.93
N GLU A 182 -14.99 -19.64 19.88
CA GLU A 182 -15.19 -20.61 18.80
C GLU A 182 -15.80 -19.94 17.55
N PRO A 183 -15.70 -20.56 16.36
CA PRO A 183 -16.20 -19.96 15.12
C PRO A 183 -17.67 -19.54 15.13
N ASP A 184 -18.54 -20.21 15.90
CA ASP A 184 -19.97 -19.90 16.02
C ASP A 184 -20.25 -18.64 16.85
N GLU A 185 -19.26 -18.16 17.61
CA GLU A 185 -19.36 -16.90 18.36
C GLU A 185 -19.07 -15.67 17.50
N HIS A 186 -18.70 -15.88 16.22
CA HIS A 186 -18.46 -14.84 15.20
C HIS A 186 -17.54 -13.70 15.66
N ALA A 187 -16.59 -14.00 16.56
CA ALA A 187 -15.70 -13.01 17.15
C ALA A 187 -14.75 -12.40 16.11
N CYS A 188 -14.53 -11.09 16.20
CA CYS A 188 -13.43 -10.40 15.56
C CYS A 188 -12.17 -10.62 16.41
N VAL A 189 -11.36 -11.62 16.04
CA VAL A 189 -10.10 -11.92 16.73
C VAL A 189 -9.00 -10.99 16.22
N VAL A 190 -8.27 -10.37 17.15
CA VAL A 190 -7.23 -9.39 16.85
C VAL A 190 -5.99 -9.66 17.69
N ASP A 191 -4.87 -9.97 17.04
CA ASP A 191 -3.59 -10.18 17.72
C ASP A 191 -3.02 -8.90 18.31
N VAL A 192 -2.65 -8.97 19.59
CA VAL A 192 -2.20 -7.81 20.36
C VAL A 192 -0.73 -7.49 20.15
N ASP A 193 0.01 -8.20 19.31
CA ASP A 193 1.43 -7.96 19.00
C ASP A 193 1.69 -6.66 18.22
N ARG A 194 0.64 -6.05 17.67
CA ARG A 194 0.67 -4.76 16.97
C ARG A 194 0.28 -3.56 17.86
N PRO A 195 0.59 -2.32 17.46
CA PRO A 195 0.15 -1.12 18.16
C PRO A 195 -1.38 -1.01 18.28
N PRO A 196 -1.93 -0.47 19.38
CA PRO A 196 -3.38 -0.37 19.60
C PRO A 196 -4.16 0.29 18.47
N GLN A 197 -3.58 1.29 17.78
CA GLN A 197 -4.20 1.98 16.65
C GLN A 197 -4.45 1.04 15.46
N THR A 198 -3.54 0.10 15.20
CA THR A 198 -3.70 -0.91 14.16
C THR A 198 -4.84 -1.88 14.51
N LEU A 199 -4.97 -2.24 15.79
CA LEU A 199 -6.05 -3.11 16.27
C LEU A 199 -7.42 -2.42 16.08
N VAL A 200 -7.49 -1.14 16.42
CA VAL A 200 -8.69 -0.31 16.22
C VAL A 200 -9.07 -0.24 14.74
N SER A 201 -8.11 -0.01 13.84
CA SER A 201 -8.38 0.00 12.39
C SER A 201 -8.97 -1.32 11.88
N ALA A 202 -8.47 -2.46 12.36
CA ALA A 202 -9.00 -3.77 12.00
C ALA A 202 -10.46 -3.96 12.47
N VAL A 203 -10.77 -3.53 13.69
CA VAL A 203 -12.15 -3.60 14.23
C VAL A 203 -13.09 -2.66 13.48
N VAL A 204 -12.65 -1.45 13.13
CA VAL A 204 -13.45 -0.50 12.33
C VAL A 204 -13.72 -1.06 10.93
N ALA A 205 -12.73 -1.69 10.29
CA ALA A 205 -12.94 -2.36 9.00
C ALA A 205 -13.96 -3.50 9.12
N ARG A 206 -13.91 -4.30 10.19
CA ARG A 206 -14.89 -5.35 10.45
C ARG A 206 -16.32 -4.82 10.65
N LEU A 207 -16.47 -3.69 11.35
CA LEU A 207 -17.75 -2.99 11.51
C LEU A 207 -18.28 -2.45 10.18
N ALA A 208 -17.41 -1.90 9.33
CA ALA A 208 -17.77 -1.41 8.00
C ALA A 208 -18.18 -2.55 7.04
N ALA A 209 -17.57 -3.72 7.19
CA ALA A 209 -17.91 -4.94 6.44
C ALA A 209 -19.24 -5.61 6.89
N GLY A 210 -19.96 -5.04 7.87
CA GLY A 210 -21.27 -5.51 8.34
C GLY A 210 -22.44 -5.31 7.38
N THR A 211 -22.19 -5.15 6.07
CA THR A 211 -23.21 -4.98 5.03
C THR A 211 -22.99 -6.04 3.94
N GLU A 212 -23.72 -7.16 4.06
CA GLU A 212 -23.90 -8.28 3.10
C GLU A 212 -22.66 -9.01 2.54
N VAL A 213 -22.52 -10.32 2.84
CA VAL A 213 -22.47 -11.43 1.85
C VAL A 213 -22.95 -12.74 2.52
N ALA A 214 -23.85 -13.47 1.85
CA ALA A 214 -24.33 -14.80 2.26
C ALA A 214 -23.24 -15.89 2.19
N PRO A 215 -23.28 -16.92 3.05
CA PRO A 215 -22.19 -17.89 3.17
C PRO A 215 -22.19 -18.86 1.99
N THR A 216 -21.21 -18.72 1.10
CA THR A 216 -20.80 -19.84 0.25
C THR A 216 -19.92 -20.74 1.12
N ALA A 217 -20.17 -22.05 1.11
CA ALA A 217 -19.49 -23.04 1.94
C ALA A 217 -17.98 -22.76 2.04
N LEU A 218 -17.49 -22.59 3.27
CA LEU A 218 -16.06 -22.42 3.56
C LEU A 218 -15.34 -23.72 3.23
N THR A 219 -14.83 -23.83 2.02
CA THR A 219 -13.55 -24.50 1.81
C THR A 219 -12.53 -23.79 2.70
N GLU A 220 -11.74 -24.54 3.46
CA GLU A 220 -10.62 -24.00 4.25
C GLU A 220 -9.73 -23.14 3.32
N GLU A 221 -9.94 -21.82 3.34
CA GLU A 221 -9.05 -20.89 2.66
C GLU A 221 -7.83 -20.69 3.57
N PRO A 222 -6.62 -21.00 3.09
CA PRO A 222 -5.42 -20.90 3.90
C PRO A 222 -5.21 -19.45 4.35
N TYR A 223 -4.88 -19.26 5.63
CA TYR A 223 -4.45 -17.97 6.18
C TYR A 223 -3.36 -17.36 5.28
N MET A 224 -3.71 -16.30 4.56
CA MET A 224 -2.77 -15.50 3.79
C MET A 224 -2.28 -14.35 4.68
N PRO A 225 -1.01 -14.34 5.11
CA PRO A 225 -0.48 -13.24 5.90
C PRO A 225 -0.63 -11.91 5.15
N PRO A 226 -0.81 -10.78 5.86
CA PRO A 226 -0.92 -9.47 5.23
C PRO A 226 0.32 -9.18 4.39
N THR A 227 0.13 -8.53 3.24
CA THR A 227 1.21 -8.16 2.33
C THR A 227 2.06 -7.06 2.95
N ALA A 228 3.39 -7.19 2.84
CA ALA A 228 4.34 -6.22 3.40
C ALA A 228 4.41 -4.92 2.58
N SER A 229 3.81 -4.91 1.38
CA SER A 229 3.80 -3.79 0.44
C SER A 229 2.40 -3.21 0.18
N GLY A 230 1.42 -3.56 1.03
CA GLY A 230 0.04 -3.09 0.92
C GLY A 230 -0.70 -3.75 -0.25
N GLU A 231 -1.70 -3.05 -0.79
CA GLU A 231 -2.53 -3.57 -1.89
C GLU A 231 -1.69 -4.06 -3.10
N GLN A 232 -2.20 -5.08 -3.78
CA GLN A 232 -1.52 -5.75 -4.91
C GLN A 232 -2.40 -5.65 -6.16
N TRP A 233 -2.04 -4.77 -7.08
CA TRP A 233 -2.79 -4.56 -8.31
C TRP A 233 -2.15 -5.34 -9.46
N ARG A 234 -2.82 -6.43 -9.84
CA ARG A 234 -2.41 -7.30 -10.94
C ARG A 234 -2.96 -6.82 -12.27
N LEU A 235 -2.11 -6.83 -13.29
CA LEU A 235 -2.37 -6.55 -14.70
C LEU A 235 -2.14 -7.82 -15.52
N ARG A 236 -2.93 -8.02 -16.58
CA ARG A 236 -2.81 -9.13 -17.52
C ARG A 236 -3.03 -8.68 -18.96
N HIS A 237 -2.25 -9.22 -19.88
CA HIS A 237 -2.48 -9.10 -21.32
C HIS A 237 -1.94 -10.33 -22.02
N GLY A 238 -2.80 -11.22 -22.52
CA GLY A 238 -2.36 -12.51 -23.05
C GLY A 238 -1.57 -13.32 -22.01
N ALA A 239 -0.33 -13.70 -22.33
CA ALA A 239 0.57 -14.41 -21.41
C ALA A 239 1.32 -13.48 -20.43
N HIS A 240 1.23 -12.16 -20.60
CA HIS A 240 1.91 -11.20 -19.76
C HIS A 240 1.16 -11.00 -18.44
N GLU A 241 1.88 -11.00 -17.34
CA GLU A 241 1.33 -10.70 -16.02
C GLU A 241 2.29 -9.78 -15.26
N ALA A 242 1.76 -8.70 -14.70
CA ALA A 242 2.52 -7.76 -13.87
C ALA A 242 1.77 -7.43 -12.58
N VAL A 243 2.50 -7.06 -11.52
CA VAL A 243 1.91 -6.61 -10.26
C VAL A 243 2.55 -5.30 -9.81
N VAL A 244 1.70 -4.31 -9.59
CA VAL A 244 2.04 -3.02 -8.98
C VAL A 244 1.52 -3.01 -7.55
N VAL A 245 2.29 -2.44 -6.61
CA VAL A 245 1.93 -2.45 -5.18
C VAL A 245 1.68 -1.04 -4.64
N GLU A 246 0.90 -0.96 -3.57
CA GLU A 246 0.57 0.30 -2.89
C GLU A 246 1.80 1.06 -2.42
N LEU A 247 2.73 0.37 -1.76
CA LEU A 247 3.93 1.00 -1.23
C LEU A 247 4.86 1.46 -2.37
N GLY A 248 5.04 2.77 -2.48
CA GLY A 248 5.92 3.39 -3.48
C GLY A 248 5.43 3.26 -4.92
N GLY A 249 4.22 2.75 -5.16
CA GLY A 249 3.72 2.46 -6.49
C GLY A 249 4.60 1.46 -7.24
N ALA A 250 5.29 0.57 -6.51
CA ALA A 250 6.41 -0.20 -7.04
C ALA A 250 5.96 -1.34 -7.96
N LEU A 251 6.75 -1.61 -9.01
CA LEU A 251 6.58 -2.77 -9.87
C LEU A 251 7.20 -4.01 -9.21
N ARG A 252 6.37 -4.85 -8.60
CA ARG A 252 6.81 -6.02 -7.83
C ARG A 252 7.16 -7.22 -8.72
N LEU A 253 6.35 -7.46 -9.73
CA LEU A 253 6.42 -8.66 -10.57
C LEU A 253 6.14 -8.28 -12.02
N TYR A 254 6.89 -8.90 -12.92
CA TYR A 254 6.54 -8.99 -14.32
C TYR A 254 7.05 -10.34 -14.86
N GLU A 255 6.16 -11.09 -15.51
CA GLU A 255 6.42 -12.40 -16.10
C GLU A 255 5.63 -12.60 -17.38
N VAL A 256 6.07 -13.55 -18.22
CA VAL A 256 5.37 -13.97 -19.43
C VAL A 256 5.26 -15.49 -19.42
N GLY A 257 4.05 -16.03 -19.44
CA GLY A 257 3.85 -17.48 -19.40
C GLY A 257 4.46 -18.16 -18.16
N GLY A 258 4.58 -17.43 -17.05
CA GLY A 258 5.25 -17.88 -15.82
C GLY A 258 6.78 -17.74 -15.81
N TRP A 259 7.39 -17.24 -16.90
CA TRP A 259 8.82 -16.91 -16.92
C TRP A 259 9.08 -15.54 -16.27
N PRO A 260 9.81 -15.48 -15.14
CA PRO A 260 10.06 -14.22 -14.45
C PRO A 260 11.02 -13.34 -15.25
N LEU A 261 10.66 -12.06 -15.37
CA LEU A 261 11.47 -11.03 -16.02
C LEU A 261 12.13 -10.09 -15.00
N LEU A 262 11.66 -10.11 -13.75
CA LEU A 262 12.19 -9.33 -12.65
C LEU A 262 12.73 -10.24 -11.53
N ASP A 263 13.86 -9.85 -10.93
CA ASP A 263 14.18 -10.26 -9.55
C ASP A 263 13.33 -9.40 -8.59
N GLY A 264 12.03 -9.73 -8.57
CA GLY A 264 11.02 -9.05 -7.78
C GLY A 264 11.08 -9.37 -6.28
N PHE A 265 9.92 -9.41 -5.65
CA PHE A 265 9.77 -9.78 -4.24
C PHE A 265 8.44 -10.48 -3.98
N ALA A 266 8.39 -11.31 -2.95
CA ALA A 266 7.15 -11.94 -2.52
C ALA A 266 6.19 -10.90 -1.92
N ALA A 267 4.88 -11.15 -1.96
CA ALA A 267 3.89 -10.16 -1.49
C ALA A 267 4.03 -9.84 0.02
N HIS A 268 4.56 -10.77 0.81
CA HIS A 268 4.83 -10.64 2.24
C HIS A 268 6.29 -10.25 2.55
N GLU A 269 7.13 -10.04 1.53
CA GLU A 269 8.52 -9.65 1.70
C GLU A 269 8.65 -8.12 1.74
N HIS A 270 9.50 -7.60 2.63
CA HIS A 270 9.88 -6.20 2.62
C HIS A 270 10.64 -5.87 1.32
N ILE A 271 10.35 -4.71 0.74
CA ILE A 271 11.13 -4.22 -0.40
C ILE A 271 12.55 -3.94 0.08
N THR A 272 13.56 -4.51 -0.57
CA THR A 272 14.97 -4.21 -0.31
C THR A 272 15.67 -3.81 -1.61
N GLY A 273 16.74 -3.03 -1.49
CA GLY A 273 17.54 -2.59 -2.64
C GLY A 273 16.81 -1.70 -3.66
N GLY A 274 15.66 -1.10 -3.31
CA GLY A 274 14.90 -0.27 -4.25
C GLY A 274 14.05 -1.03 -5.27
N ARG A 275 13.95 -2.37 -5.18
CA ARG A 275 13.28 -3.24 -6.17
C ARG A 275 11.95 -2.67 -6.66
N GLY A 276 11.92 -2.27 -7.93
CA GLY A 276 10.72 -1.81 -8.64
C GLY A 276 10.22 -0.42 -8.23
N GLN A 277 10.84 0.23 -7.24
CA GLN A 277 10.39 1.50 -6.69
C GLN A 277 10.64 2.67 -7.65
N LEU A 278 9.71 3.64 -7.60
CA LEU A 278 9.84 4.93 -8.25
C LEU A 278 10.74 5.86 -7.43
N LEU A 279 11.65 6.55 -8.10
CA LEU A 279 12.66 7.42 -7.50
C LEU A 279 12.27 8.87 -7.77
N VAL A 280 11.49 9.47 -6.88
CA VAL A 280 10.85 10.79 -7.07
C VAL A 280 10.92 11.58 -5.76
N PRO A 281 11.35 12.85 -5.74
CA PRO A 281 11.60 13.74 -6.88
C PRO A 281 13.06 13.84 -7.32
N TRP A 282 13.88 12.83 -7.04
CA TRP A 282 15.18 12.65 -7.69
C TRP A 282 15.54 11.15 -7.76
N PRO A 283 16.18 10.71 -8.86
CA PRO A 283 16.85 9.43 -8.90
C PRO A 283 18.21 9.53 -8.20
N ASN A 284 18.72 8.38 -7.75
CA ASN A 284 20.04 8.26 -7.15
C ASN A 284 20.29 9.30 -6.02
N ARG A 285 21.53 9.78 -5.85
CA ARG A 285 21.98 10.54 -4.67
C ARG A 285 21.82 12.06 -4.81
N VAL A 286 21.73 12.74 -3.66
CA VAL A 286 22.03 14.16 -3.45
C VAL A 286 23.06 14.24 -2.32
N GLY A 287 24.24 14.75 -2.64
CA GLY A 287 25.40 14.80 -1.76
C GLY A 287 25.18 15.65 -0.52
N ALA A 288 25.54 15.13 0.65
CA ALA A 288 25.27 15.74 1.95
C ALA A 288 23.77 16.06 2.21
N GLY A 289 22.87 15.62 1.33
CA GLY A 289 21.48 16.07 1.29
C GLY A 289 21.32 17.59 1.12
N ARG A 290 22.35 18.33 0.69
CA ARG A 290 22.33 19.80 0.62
C ARG A 290 22.23 20.29 -0.80
N TYR A 291 21.42 21.31 -1.06
CA TYR A 291 21.36 21.94 -2.38
C TYR A 291 20.85 23.37 -2.25
N VAL A 292 21.08 24.19 -3.29
CA VAL A 292 20.58 25.56 -3.38
C VAL A 292 19.57 25.62 -4.50
N PHE A 293 18.37 26.13 -4.22
CA PHE A 293 17.35 26.34 -5.23
C PHE A 293 16.52 27.58 -4.93
N GLY A 294 16.21 28.39 -5.94
CA GLY A 294 15.47 29.64 -5.75
C GLY A 294 16.16 30.66 -4.82
N GLY A 295 17.48 30.53 -4.60
CA GLY A 295 18.24 31.35 -3.66
C GLY A 295 18.20 30.86 -2.20
N GLU A 296 17.57 29.72 -1.92
CA GLU A 296 17.50 29.13 -0.58
C GLU A 296 18.43 27.94 -0.43
N ASP A 297 19.10 27.85 0.72
CA ASP A 297 19.87 26.68 1.16
C ASP A 297 18.93 25.63 1.78
N LEU A 298 18.84 24.45 1.15
CA LEU A 298 17.93 23.38 1.54
C LEU A 298 18.69 22.13 2.01
N GLN A 299 18.14 21.44 3.02
CA GLN A 299 18.71 20.22 3.62
C GLN A 299 17.69 19.08 3.66
N LEU A 300 17.90 18.07 2.83
CA LEU A 300 17.17 16.81 2.81
C LEU A 300 17.61 15.90 3.98
N PRO A 301 16.70 15.06 4.50
CA PRO A 301 17.10 13.96 5.38
C PRO A 301 18.08 13.02 4.69
N LEU A 302 19.13 12.58 5.40
CA LEU A 302 20.06 11.58 4.89
C LEU A 302 19.41 10.20 5.00
N THR A 303 19.17 9.57 3.86
CA THR A 303 18.59 8.22 3.77
C THR A 303 19.62 7.16 3.36
N GLU A 304 20.86 7.60 3.08
CA GLU A 304 22.07 6.77 2.96
C GLU A 304 23.14 7.39 3.88
N PRO A 305 22.95 7.33 5.21
CA PRO A 305 23.80 8.05 6.16
C PRO A 305 25.26 7.59 6.15
N GLU A 306 25.52 6.33 5.79
CA GLU A 306 26.87 5.75 5.72
C GLU A 306 27.75 6.46 4.68
N ASN A 307 27.14 6.86 3.55
CA ASN A 307 27.82 7.61 2.49
C ASN A 307 27.54 9.12 2.56
N GLY A 308 26.71 9.56 3.52
CA GLY A 308 26.38 10.95 3.73
C GLY A 308 25.41 11.54 2.71
N ASN A 309 24.52 10.74 2.11
CA ASN A 309 23.64 11.20 1.03
C ASN A 309 22.14 11.10 1.37
N ALA A 310 21.34 11.92 0.68
CA ALA A 310 19.91 11.64 0.47
C ALA A 310 19.77 10.84 -0.83
N ILE A 311 19.05 9.73 -0.85
CA ILE A 311 19.02 8.82 -2.00
C ILE A 311 17.59 8.41 -2.38
N HIS A 312 17.31 8.41 -3.68
CA HIS A 312 16.11 7.86 -4.32
C HIS A 312 14.80 8.57 -3.97
N GLY A 313 14.87 9.89 -3.74
CA GLY A 313 13.68 10.69 -3.54
C GLY A 313 12.95 10.38 -2.24
N LEU A 314 11.66 10.73 -2.24
CA LEU A 314 10.81 10.83 -1.07
C LEU A 314 9.57 9.93 -1.15
N LEU A 315 9.24 9.41 -2.34
CA LEU A 315 7.97 8.70 -2.56
C LEU A 315 8.06 7.17 -2.48
N ARG A 316 9.27 6.59 -2.40
CA ARG A 316 9.46 5.13 -2.43
C ARG A 316 8.89 4.39 -1.21
N TRP A 317 8.69 5.09 -0.09
CA TRP A 317 8.14 4.53 1.16
C TRP A 317 6.77 5.11 1.55
N VAL A 318 6.11 5.77 0.61
CA VAL A 318 4.80 6.40 0.80
C VAL A 318 3.74 5.54 0.12
N PRO A 319 2.52 5.40 0.68
CA PRO A 319 1.43 4.72 -0.01
C PRO A 319 0.96 5.51 -1.24
N TRP A 320 0.75 4.80 -2.33
CA TRP A 320 0.12 5.31 -3.56
C TRP A 320 -1.32 4.80 -3.62
N ARG A 321 -2.21 5.61 -4.17
CA ARG A 321 -3.63 5.27 -4.29
C ARG A 321 -3.92 4.76 -5.68
N LEU A 322 -4.78 3.75 -5.79
CA LEU A 322 -5.32 3.33 -7.07
C LEU A 322 -6.22 4.44 -7.62
N LEU A 323 -5.92 4.94 -8.82
CA LEU A 323 -6.69 5.96 -9.52
C LEU A 323 -7.56 5.36 -10.63
N ALA A 324 -7.02 4.40 -11.36
CA ALA A 324 -7.75 3.67 -12.40
C ALA A 324 -7.20 2.25 -12.54
N ARG A 325 -8.06 1.32 -12.94
CA ARG A 325 -7.71 -0.07 -13.21
C ARG A 325 -8.52 -0.63 -14.37
N GLY A 326 -7.82 -1.22 -15.32
CA GLY A 326 -8.35 -2.14 -16.33
C GLY A 326 -7.73 -3.53 -16.14
N GLU A 327 -7.99 -4.42 -17.10
CA GLU A 327 -7.36 -5.74 -17.12
C GLU A 327 -5.85 -5.63 -17.39
N ASP A 328 -5.47 -4.81 -18.36
CA ASP A 328 -4.11 -4.65 -18.88
C ASP A 328 -3.43 -3.35 -18.41
N ALA A 329 -4.10 -2.51 -17.61
CA ALA A 329 -3.57 -1.24 -17.17
C ALA A 329 -3.93 -0.91 -15.71
N VAL A 330 -2.98 -0.31 -14.98
CA VAL A 330 -3.18 0.23 -13.63
C VAL A 330 -2.55 1.61 -13.57
N MET A 331 -3.32 2.59 -13.09
CA MET A 331 -2.81 3.92 -12.78
C MET A 331 -2.90 4.16 -11.27
N VAL A 332 -1.77 4.49 -10.67
CA VAL A 332 -1.63 4.83 -9.26
C VAL A 332 -1.16 6.27 -9.12
N GLY A 333 -1.46 6.93 -8.00
CA GLY A 333 -0.98 8.28 -7.75
C GLY A 333 -0.82 8.62 -6.28
N THR A 334 -0.01 9.62 -6.02
CA THR A 334 0.24 10.16 -4.69
C THR A 334 0.56 11.65 -4.76
N THR A 335 0.35 12.32 -3.63
CA THR A 335 0.72 13.72 -3.45
C THR A 335 2.00 13.78 -2.66
N LEU A 336 3.05 14.39 -3.23
CA LEU A 336 4.21 14.83 -2.46
C LEU A 336 3.87 16.17 -1.81
N PHE A 337 3.68 16.17 -0.49
CA PHE A 337 3.51 17.40 0.28
C PHE A 337 4.87 18.03 0.60
N PRO A 338 4.91 19.37 0.79
CA PRO A 338 6.09 20.05 1.32
C PRO A 338 6.57 19.40 2.61
N GLN A 339 7.87 19.12 2.69
CA GLN A 339 8.48 18.47 3.85
C GLN A 339 9.93 18.93 4.03
N PRO A 340 10.60 18.59 5.16
CA PRO A 340 11.95 19.08 5.44
C PRO A 340 12.92 18.87 4.26
N GLY A 341 13.54 19.96 3.82
CA GLY A 341 14.49 19.96 2.71
C GLY A 341 13.88 19.93 1.31
N TYR A 342 12.56 19.80 1.17
CA TYR A 342 11.86 19.86 -0.11
C TYR A 342 10.49 20.54 0.07
N PRO A 343 10.44 21.88 0.06
CA PRO A 343 9.23 22.65 0.38
C PRO A 343 8.21 22.74 -0.78
N TYR A 344 8.27 21.84 -1.76
CA TYR A 344 7.43 21.90 -2.97
C TYR A 344 6.33 20.84 -2.95
N ARG A 345 5.18 21.17 -3.56
CA ARG A 345 4.03 20.28 -3.67
C ARG A 345 3.90 19.71 -5.09
N LEU A 346 3.98 18.39 -5.23
CA LEU A 346 3.79 17.70 -6.51
C LEU A 346 2.62 16.72 -6.44
N GLU A 347 1.83 16.64 -7.50
CA GLU A 347 0.96 15.49 -7.75
C GLU A 347 1.68 14.56 -8.73
N VAL A 348 1.80 13.28 -8.37
CA VAL A 348 2.54 12.30 -9.17
C VAL A 348 1.64 11.11 -9.46
N THR A 349 1.56 10.72 -10.73
CA THR A 349 0.87 9.52 -11.18
C THR A 349 1.84 8.59 -11.90
N ALA A 350 1.64 7.29 -11.77
CA ALA A 350 2.33 6.27 -12.54
C ALA A 350 1.30 5.34 -13.18
N GLU A 351 1.30 5.27 -14.50
CA GLU A 351 0.52 4.32 -15.28
C GLU A 351 1.43 3.17 -15.71
N TYR A 352 0.99 1.96 -15.43
CA TYR A 352 1.58 0.71 -15.90
C TYR A 352 0.59 0.10 -16.90
N ARG A 353 1.06 -0.21 -18.11
CA ARG A 353 0.21 -0.76 -19.17
C ARG A 353 0.91 -1.93 -19.85
N LEU A 354 0.24 -3.08 -19.88
CA LEU A 354 0.62 -4.22 -20.66
C LEU A 354 0.01 -4.14 -22.06
N GLY A 355 0.78 -4.54 -23.04
CA GLY A 355 0.35 -4.75 -24.42
C GLY A 355 1.07 -5.96 -25.03
N PRO A 356 0.88 -6.20 -26.33
CA PRO A 356 1.49 -7.35 -27.01
C PRO A 356 3.03 -7.29 -27.01
N ASP A 357 3.60 -6.08 -26.95
CA ASP A 357 5.05 -5.85 -26.96
C ASP A 357 5.67 -5.75 -25.56
N GLY A 358 4.86 -5.94 -24.51
CA GLY A 358 5.29 -5.94 -23.11
C GLY A 358 4.72 -4.83 -22.24
N LEU A 359 5.48 -4.43 -21.22
CA LEU A 359 5.05 -3.45 -20.20
C LEU A 359 5.58 -2.07 -20.54
N GLU A 360 4.73 -1.06 -20.50
CA GLU A 360 5.11 0.35 -20.51
C GLU A 360 4.78 0.99 -19.16
N THR A 361 5.67 1.85 -18.69
CA THR A 361 5.48 2.68 -17.50
C THR A 361 5.57 4.15 -17.88
N THR A 362 4.53 4.92 -17.55
CA THR A 362 4.49 6.38 -17.71
C THR A 362 4.33 7.04 -16.35
N VAL A 363 5.32 7.81 -15.92
CA VAL A 363 5.27 8.63 -14.70
C VAL A 363 5.05 10.07 -15.09
N THR A 364 4.04 10.70 -14.51
CA THR A 364 3.72 12.11 -14.71
C THR A 364 3.79 12.83 -13.38
N ALA A 365 4.54 13.92 -13.31
CA ALA A 365 4.58 14.80 -12.14
C ALA A 365 4.12 16.20 -12.54
N THR A 366 3.20 16.76 -11.75
CA THR A 366 2.71 18.13 -11.92
C THR A 366 3.00 18.93 -10.67
N ASN A 367 3.62 20.09 -10.82
CA ASN A 367 3.78 21.02 -9.72
C ASN A 367 2.45 21.72 -9.43
N THR A 368 1.91 21.47 -8.24
CA THR A 368 0.64 22.05 -7.77
C THR A 368 0.84 23.09 -6.67
N GLY A 369 2.10 23.47 -6.41
CA GLY A 369 2.46 24.63 -5.61
C GLY A 369 2.39 25.94 -6.41
N ASP A 370 2.82 27.01 -5.75
CA ASP A 370 2.85 28.38 -6.26
C ASP A 370 4.26 28.87 -6.64
N THR A 371 5.28 28.03 -6.44
CA THR A 371 6.69 28.30 -6.76
C THR A 371 7.28 27.20 -7.63
N ALA A 372 8.32 27.51 -8.41
CA ALA A 372 9.03 26.53 -9.22
C ALA A 372 9.67 25.43 -8.35
N ALA A 373 9.68 24.19 -8.82
CA ALA A 373 10.17 23.03 -8.08
C ALA A 373 11.28 22.27 -8.84
N PRO A 374 12.43 21.95 -8.21
CA PRO A 374 13.44 21.08 -8.80
C PRO A 374 12.94 19.62 -8.82
N TYR A 375 13.16 18.93 -9.93
CA TYR A 375 12.60 17.62 -10.19
C TYR A 375 13.55 16.74 -11.02
N GLY A 376 13.61 15.47 -10.62
CA GLY A 376 14.12 14.36 -11.39
C GLY A 376 13.30 13.11 -11.10
N VAL A 377 13.40 12.12 -11.97
CA VAL A 377 12.69 10.85 -11.83
C VAL A 377 13.53 9.70 -12.36
N GLY A 378 13.37 8.54 -11.72
CA GLY A 378 13.82 7.26 -12.26
C GLY A 378 12.99 6.12 -11.68
N GLN A 379 13.34 4.90 -12.07
CA GLN A 379 12.73 3.69 -11.51
C GLN A 379 13.77 2.58 -11.41
N HIS A 380 13.65 1.73 -10.39
CA HIS A 380 14.71 0.81 -10.00
C HIS A 380 14.33 -0.68 -10.16
N PRO A 381 13.95 -1.15 -11.37
CA PRO A 381 13.63 -2.55 -11.60
C PRO A 381 14.91 -3.41 -11.60
N TYR A 382 14.89 -4.56 -10.93
CA TYR A 382 15.91 -5.58 -11.11
C TYR A 382 15.44 -6.59 -12.13
N LEU A 383 16.19 -6.75 -13.22
CA LEU A 383 15.87 -7.65 -14.31
C LEU A 383 16.59 -8.98 -14.15
N THR A 384 15.96 -10.04 -14.64
CA THR A 384 16.57 -11.37 -14.79
C THR A 384 16.17 -11.97 -16.13
N VAL A 385 16.99 -12.91 -16.60
CA VAL A 385 16.76 -13.69 -17.83
C VAL A 385 16.75 -15.20 -17.54
N GLY A 386 16.53 -15.56 -16.27
CA GLY A 386 16.49 -16.96 -15.81
C GLY A 386 17.85 -17.56 -15.45
N THR A 387 18.88 -16.72 -15.27
CA THR A 387 20.19 -17.14 -14.73
C THR A 387 20.20 -17.06 -13.20
N ASP A 388 20.92 -17.95 -12.53
CA ASP A 388 21.09 -17.92 -11.06
C ASP A 388 21.77 -16.62 -10.59
N VAL A 389 22.79 -16.18 -11.33
CA VAL A 389 23.47 -14.89 -11.18
C VAL A 389 23.72 -14.27 -12.55
N VAL A 390 23.90 -12.95 -12.60
CA VAL A 390 23.97 -12.18 -13.86
C VAL A 390 25.29 -12.30 -14.63
N ASP A 391 26.32 -12.95 -14.06
CA ASP A 391 27.66 -13.01 -14.64
C ASP A 391 27.70 -13.50 -16.10
N THR A 392 26.86 -14.48 -16.44
CA THR A 392 26.81 -15.04 -17.80
C THR A 392 25.81 -14.33 -18.70
N ALA A 393 24.88 -13.55 -18.13
CA ALA A 393 23.91 -12.80 -18.90
C ALA A 393 24.62 -11.78 -19.80
N LEU A 394 24.14 -11.66 -21.03
CA LEU A 394 24.70 -10.76 -22.03
C LEU A 394 23.99 -9.42 -21.89
N VAL A 395 24.74 -8.33 -21.75
CA VAL A 395 24.17 -6.98 -21.69
C VAL A 395 24.66 -6.16 -22.88
N THR A 396 23.76 -5.33 -23.41
CA THR A 396 24.07 -4.31 -24.42
C THR A 396 23.52 -2.97 -23.95
N VAL A 397 24.41 -1.98 -23.85
CA VAL A 397 24.11 -0.60 -23.48
C VAL A 397 24.61 0.31 -24.60
N PRO A 398 23.71 0.82 -25.47
CA PRO A 398 24.10 1.70 -26.57
C PRO A 398 24.38 3.11 -26.03
N ALA A 399 25.50 3.26 -25.31
CA ALA A 399 25.95 4.48 -24.66
C ALA A 399 27.41 4.74 -24.98
N ARG A 400 27.76 6.01 -25.23
CA ARG A 400 29.13 6.40 -25.58
C ARG A 400 29.99 6.75 -24.36
N SER A 401 29.34 7.11 -23.25
CA SER A 401 30.02 7.57 -22.05
C SER A 401 29.41 6.98 -20.78
N ARG A 402 30.18 7.04 -19.70
CA ARG A 402 29.72 6.76 -18.33
C ARG A 402 30.12 7.88 -17.38
N LEU A 403 29.43 7.97 -16.26
CA LEU A 403 29.82 8.84 -15.15
C LEU A 403 30.67 8.04 -14.16
N ARG A 404 31.89 8.52 -13.90
CA ARG A 404 32.70 8.04 -12.78
C ARG A 404 32.12 8.60 -11.49
N THR A 405 32.22 7.82 -10.42
CA THR A 405 31.80 8.24 -9.08
C THR A 405 32.99 8.38 -8.14
N ASP A 406 32.88 9.29 -7.17
CA ASP A 406 33.78 9.36 -6.03
C ASP A 406 33.45 8.28 -4.97
N GLU A 407 34.16 8.31 -3.83
CA GLU A 407 33.95 7.41 -2.70
C GLU A 407 32.56 7.54 -2.05
N HIS A 408 31.85 8.64 -2.28
CA HIS A 408 30.49 8.88 -1.80
C HIS A 408 29.42 8.46 -2.82
N GLY A 409 29.83 7.94 -3.98
CA GLY A 409 28.91 7.56 -5.05
C GLY A 409 28.35 8.74 -5.83
N LEU A 410 28.97 9.92 -5.74
CA LEU A 410 28.57 11.14 -6.47
C LEU A 410 29.37 11.26 -7.78
N PRO A 411 28.81 11.87 -8.85
CA PRO A 411 29.52 12.02 -10.10
C PRO A 411 30.81 12.86 -9.97
N ALA A 412 31.94 12.29 -10.36
CA ALA A 412 33.27 12.90 -10.35
C ALA A 412 33.79 13.25 -11.75
N GLY A 413 33.07 12.85 -12.80
CA GLY A 413 33.39 13.19 -14.19
C GLY A 413 32.75 12.22 -15.19
N GLU A 414 32.73 12.63 -16.45
CA GLU A 414 32.29 11.78 -17.58
C GLU A 414 33.51 11.25 -18.33
N GLU A 415 33.45 9.99 -18.80
CA GLU A 415 34.47 9.40 -19.66
C GLU A 415 33.88 8.47 -20.73
N PRO A 416 34.55 8.33 -21.88
CA PRO A 416 34.12 7.41 -22.93
C PRO A 416 34.20 5.96 -22.46
N VAL A 417 33.27 5.12 -22.92
CA VAL A 417 33.30 3.68 -22.62
C VAL A 417 34.20 2.89 -23.57
N GLU A 418 34.51 3.44 -24.75
CA GLU A 418 35.25 2.75 -25.81
C GLU A 418 36.59 2.20 -25.34
N GLY A 419 36.80 0.90 -25.55
CA GLY A 419 38.04 0.22 -25.17
C GLY A 419 38.22 0.01 -23.66
N THR A 420 37.19 0.28 -22.85
CA THR A 420 37.19 0.04 -21.41
C THR A 420 36.43 -1.23 -21.04
N ALA A 421 36.59 -1.70 -19.79
CA ALA A 421 35.76 -2.77 -19.24
C ALA A 421 34.27 -2.40 -19.12
N TYR A 422 33.88 -1.16 -19.38
CA TYR A 422 32.51 -0.67 -19.34
C TYR A 422 31.93 -0.48 -20.74
N ASP A 423 32.66 -0.90 -21.79
CA ASP A 423 32.14 -0.95 -23.14
C ASP A 423 31.16 -2.12 -23.27
N PHE A 424 29.87 -1.80 -23.21
CA PHE A 424 28.78 -2.71 -23.49
C PHE A 424 28.00 -2.29 -24.73
N ARG A 425 28.58 -1.48 -25.63
CA ARG A 425 27.92 -1.09 -26.89
C ARG A 425 27.62 -2.30 -27.76
N GLU A 426 28.43 -3.35 -27.64
CA GLU A 426 28.17 -4.68 -28.19
C GLU A 426 27.79 -5.67 -27.09
N ALA A 427 26.99 -6.68 -27.45
CA ALA A 427 26.54 -7.70 -26.51
C ALA A 427 27.73 -8.52 -25.97
N ARG A 428 27.89 -8.53 -24.65
CA ARG A 428 28.89 -9.36 -23.98
C ARG A 428 28.44 -9.78 -22.58
N PRO A 429 29.00 -10.88 -22.02
CA PRO A 429 28.72 -11.26 -20.64
C PRO A 429 29.11 -10.14 -19.68
N ILE A 430 28.31 -9.95 -18.63
CA ILE A 430 28.63 -9.04 -17.52
C ILE A 430 29.94 -9.49 -16.84
N GLY A 431 30.16 -10.80 -16.71
CA GLY A 431 31.33 -11.38 -16.07
C GLY A 431 31.41 -11.02 -14.60
N GLY A 432 32.63 -10.92 -14.06
CA GLY A 432 32.88 -10.48 -12.69
C GLY A 432 32.83 -8.96 -12.49
N GLU A 433 32.41 -8.19 -13.50
CA GLU A 433 32.34 -6.73 -13.39
C GLU A 433 31.32 -6.32 -12.31
N ARG A 434 31.74 -5.39 -11.46
CA ARG A 434 30.91 -4.80 -10.41
C ARG A 434 30.40 -3.47 -10.92
N LEU A 435 29.17 -3.47 -11.42
CA LEU A 435 28.53 -2.29 -11.95
C LEU A 435 27.74 -1.60 -10.83
N ASP A 436 28.02 -0.32 -10.65
CA ASP A 436 27.14 0.69 -10.05
C ASP A 436 27.39 1.97 -10.88
N THR A 437 27.05 1.86 -12.17
CA THR A 437 27.56 2.74 -13.23
C THR A 437 26.42 3.43 -13.96
N ALA A 438 26.43 4.77 -13.96
CA ALA A 438 25.54 5.58 -14.78
C ALA A 438 26.10 5.73 -16.20
N TYR A 439 25.32 5.35 -17.21
CA TYR A 439 25.64 5.56 -18.63
C TYR A 439 24.91 6.78 -19.19
N THR A 440 25.57 7.48 -20.11
CA THR A 440 25.08 8.67 -20.81
C THR A 440 25.57 8.69 -22.26
N GLY A 441 25.14 9.69 -23.04
CA GLY A 441 25.43 9.74 -24.48
C GLY A 441 24.77 8.57 -25.21
N LEU A 442 23.51 8.30 -24.86
CA LEU A 442 22.71 7.19 -25.39
C LEU A 442 22.47 7.34 -26.90
N ASP A 443 22.72 6.28 -27.66
CA ASP A 443 22.36 6.21 -29.07
C ASP A 443 20.85 5.95 -29.17
N ARG A 444 20.19 6.78 -29.98
CA ARG A 444 18.74 6.74 -30.18
C ARG A 444 18.41 6.49 -31.64
N ASP A 445 17.33 5.76 -31.87
CA ASP A 445 16.77 5.55 -33.21
C ASP A 445 16.08 6.82 -33.73
N SER A 446 15.53 6.74 -34.94
CA SER A 446 14.81 7.86 -35.58
C SER A 446 13.51 8.26 -34.86
N ALA A 447 12.94 7.38 -34.04
CA ALA A 447 11.80 7.68 -33.18
C ALA A 447 12.24 8.30 -31.83
N GLY A 448 13.55 8.44 -31.60
CA GLY A 448 14.12 8.97 -30.37
C GLY A 448 14.21 7.93 -29.25
N HIS A 449 13.97 6.65 -29.51
CA HIS A 449 14.06 5.59 -28.51
C HIS A 449 15.49 5.05 -28.40
N CYS A 450 15.87 4.62 -27.20
CA CYS A 450 17.11 3.88 -26.96
C CYS A 450 16.74 2.53 -26.32
N VAL A 451 17.46 1.45 -26.67
CA VAL A 451 17.17 0.10 -26.15
C VAL A 451 18.40 -0.46 -25.44
N VAL A 452 18.29 -0.65 -24.14
CA VAL A 452 19.25 -1.43 -23.35
C VAL A 452 18.77 -2.87 -23.31
N ARG A 453 19.61 -3.83 -23.65
CA ARG A 453 19.22 -5.24 -23.76
C ARG A 453 19.90 -6.08 -22.70
N LEU A 454 19.12 -6.96 -22.07
CA LEU A 454 19.62 -8.07 -21.26
C LEU A 454 19.17 -9.38 -21.91
N ALA A 455 20.12 -10.22 -22.29
CA ALA A 455 19.85 -11.50 -22.96
C ALA A 455 20.38 -12.67 -22.13
N HIS A 456 19.66 -13.80 -22.18
CA HIS A 456 20.14 -15.06 -21.65
C HIS A 456 21.43 -15.49 -22.37
N PRO A 457 22.37 -16.20 -21.72
CA PRO A 457 23.63 -16.63 -22.34
C PRO A 457 23.47 -17.41 -23.65
N SER A 458 22.33 -18.08 -23.86
CA SER A 458 22.02 -18.76 -25.13
C SER A 458 21.81 -17.83 -26.32
N GLY A 459 21.53 -16.54 -26.08
CA GLY A 459 21.13 -15.56 -27.09
C GLY A 459 19.71 -15.73 -27.66
N GLN A 460 18.94 -16.73 -27.20
CA GLN A 460 17.62 -17.07 -27.75
C GLN A 460 16.48 -16.25 -27.18
N HIS A 461 16.60 -15.75 -25.95
CA HIS A 461 15.59 -14.95 -25.28
C HIS A 461 16.20 -13.89 -24.37
N GLY A 462 15.40 -12.88 -24.03
CA GLY A 462 15.82 -11.78 -23.19
C GLY A 462 14.74 -10.71 -23.02
N ILE A 463 15.18 -9.55 -22.53
CA ILE A 463 14.33 -8.40 -22.25
C ILE A 463 15.03 -7.11 -22.69
N ASP A 464 14.25 -6.28 -23.38
CA ASP A 464 14.67 -4.96 -23.84
C ASP A 464 14.06 -3.88 -22.94
N VAL A 465 14.91 -3.01 -22.40
CA VAL A 465 14.52 -1.81 -21.68
C VAL A 465 14.46 -0.65 -22.69
N ARG A 466 13.24 -0.27 -23.06
CA ARG A 466 12.97 0.80 -24.03
C ARG A 466 12.93 2.14 -23.30
N LEU A 467 13.87 3.02 -23.62
CA LEU A 467 13.97 4.37 -23.07
C LEU A 467 13.27 5.34 -24.02
N VAL A 468 12.09 5.83 -23.65
CA VAL A 468 11.16 6.50 -24.57
C VAL A 468 11.19 8.02 -24.40
N GLU A 469 10.55 8.54 -23.34
CA GLU A 469 10.39 9.98 -23.13
C GLU A 469 10.97 10.38 -21.77
N GLY A 470 11.66 11.52 -21.70
CA GLY A 470 12.18 12.04 -20.43
C GLY A 470 13.35 11.25 -19.83
N VAL A 471 13.77 10.12 -20.41
CA VAL A 471 14.94 9.35 -19.98
C VAL A 471 16.21 9.92 -20.61
N ARG A 472 17.25 10.21 -19.84
CA ARG A 472 18.54 10.73 -20.35
C ARG A 472 19.74 9.90 -19.91
N TYR A 473 19.60 9.15 -18.83
CA TYR A 473 20.64 8.31 -18.23
C TYR A 473 20.08 6.91 -17.96
N VAL A 474 20.97 5.93 -17.87
CA VAL A 474 20.63 4.60 -17.38
C VAL A 474 21.66 4.15 -16.35
N GLN A 475 21.23 3.80 -15.14
CA GLN A 475 22.09 3.17 -14.13
C GLN A 475 22.09 1.66 -14.36
N LEU A 476 23.26 1.04 -14.39
CA LEU A 476 23.40 -0.41 -14.25
C LEU A 476 23.98 -0.71 -12.88
N TYR A 477 23.25 -1.50 -12.09
CA TYR A 477 23.69 -1.95 -10.78
C TYR A 477 23.56 -3.47 -10.65
N THR A 478 24.70 -4.16 -10.52
CA THR A 478 24.77 -5.63 -10.42
C THR A 478 24.45 -6.16 -9.01
N GLY A 479 24.06 -5.30 -8.07
CA GLY A 479 23.60 -5.74 -6.75
C GLY A 479 24.72 -6.16 -5.79
N ASP A 480 26.00 -5.88 -6.09
CA ASP A 480 27.14 -6.38 -5.32
C ASP A 480 27.19 -5.89 -3.87
N THR A 481 26.60 -4.72 -3.62
CA THR A 481 26.59 -4.05 -2.30
C THR A 481 25.27 -4.26 -1.55
N LEU A 482 24.36 -5.09 -2.07
CA LEU A 482 23.11 -5.40 -1.39
C LEU A 482 23.38 -5.99 0.01
N ALA A 483 22.59 -5.54 0.98
CA ALA A 483 22.71 -5.95 2.37
C ALA A 483 22.48 -7.47 2.53
N GLU A 484 21.56 -8.05 1.75
CA GLU A 484 21.28 -9.48 1.74
C GLU A 484 22.28 -10.23 0.83
N PRO A 485 23.23 -11.02 1.36
CA PRO A 485 24.26 -11.65 0.54
C PRO A 485 23.69 -12.62 -0.49
N GLY A 486 22.61 -13.34 -0.14
CA GLY A 486 21.91 -14.27 -1.03
C GLY A 486 21.19 -13.61 -2.21
N ARG A 487 21.04 -12.27 -2.22
CA ARG A 487 20.45 -11.53 -3.32
C ARG A 487 21.47 -10.90 -4.27
N ARG A 488 22.73 -10.79 -3.86
CA ARG A 488 23.77 -10.15 -4.66
C ARG A 488 23.85 -10.83 -6.02
N ARG A 489 23.82 -10.03 -7.08
CA ARG A 489 23.98 -10.47 -8.47
C ARG A 489 22.91 -11.44 -8.99
N ARG A 490 21.81 -11.71 -8.26
CA ARG A 490 20.70 -12.54 -8.77
C ARG A 490 19.95 -11.88 -9.94
N GLY A 491 19.89 -10.56 -9.93
CA GLY A 491 19.41 -9.74 -11.02
C GLY A 491 20.29 -8.50 -11.17
N ILE A 492 20.10 -7.77 -12.26
CA ILE A 492 20.76 -6.49 -12.52
C ILE A 492 19.71 -5.39 -12.53
N ALA A 493 19.92 -4.34 -11.74
CA ALA A 493 19.09 -3.16 -11.89
C ALA A 493 19.51 -2.42 -13.16
N ILE A 494 18.54 -2.16 -14.03
CA ILE A 494 18.69 -1.29 -15.19
C ILE A 494 17.69 -0.16 -14.96
N GLU A 495 18.19 0.99 -14.52
CA GLU A 495 17.37 2.09 -14.00
C GLU A 495 17.32 3.23 -15.02
N PRO A 496 16.21 3.41 -15.75
CA PRO A 496 15.98 4.63 -16.50
C PRO A 496 15.96 5.83 -15.54
N MET A 497 16.66 6.91 -15.89
CA MET A 497 16.70 8.14 -15.10
C MET A 497 16.62 9.39 -16.00
N SER A 498 15.90 10.42 -15.54
CA SER A 498 15.78 11.69 -16.24
C SER A 498 17.01 12.59 -16.07
N CYS A 499 17.72 12.44 -14.96
CA CYS A 499 18.92 13.19 -14.60
C CYS A 499 19.91 12.26 -13.87
N PRO A 500 21.20 12.61 -13.80
CA PRO A 500 22.17 11.81 -13.07
C PRO A 500 22.02 12.01 -11.56
N ALA A 501 22.79 11.24 -10.79
CA ALA A 501 23.02 11.55 -9.38
C ALA A 501 23.49 13.01 -9.22
N ASP A 502 23.13 13.60 -8.09
CA ASP A 502 23.50 14.94 -7.66
C ASP A 502 23.02 16.08 -8.57
N ALA A 503 21.99 15.84 -9.40
CA ALA A 503 21.39 16.85 -10.28
C ALA A 503 20.87 18.08 -9.52
N PHE A 504 20.42 17.92 -8.27
CA PHE A 504 19.93 19.03 -7.44
C PHE A 504 21.05 20.02 -7.08
N ARG A 505 22.30 19.56 -6.95
CA ARG A 505 23.47 20.40 -6.67
C ARG A 505 24.15 20.87 -7.94
N SER A 506 24.30 19.98 -8.93
CA SER A 506 25.02 20.27 -10.16
C SER A 506 24.19 21.02 -11.21
N GLY A 507 22.86 20.97 -11.11
CA GLY A 507 21.93 21.44 -12.15
C GLY A 507 21.91 20.58 -13.41
N THR A 508 22.72 19.51 -13.47
CA THR A 508 22.88 18.69 -14.68
C THR A 508 21.58 17.97 -15.01
N ALA A 509 20.98 18.29 -16.15
CA ALA A 509 19.73 17.71 -16.62
C ALA A 509 18.57 17.77 -15.60
N LEU A 510 18.67 18.66 -14.60
CA LEU A 510 17.62 18.87 -13.61
C LEU A 510 16.40 19.49 -14.31
N THR A 511 15.23 18.91 -14.08
CA THR A 511 13.98 19.53 -14.54
C THR A 511 13.53 20.56 -13.50
N VAL A 512 13.09 21.72 -13.97
CA VAL A 512 12.41 22.71 -13.13
C VAL A 512 10.96 22.78 -13.55
N LEU A 513 10.06 22.39 -12.65
CA LEU A 513 8.63 22.46 -12.87
C LEU A 513 8.11 23.81 -12.38
N GLU A 514 7.73 24.69 -13.30
CA GLU A 514 6.99 25.90 -12.97
C GLU A 514 5.62 25.56 -12.34
N PRO A 515 4.97 26.48 -11.61
CA PRO A 515 3.61 26.27 -11.11
C PRO A 515 2.64 25.83 -12.21
N GLY A 516 1.96 24.70 -12.02
CA GLY A 516 1.10 24.06 -13.02
C GLY A 516 1.84 23.33 -14.14
N GLY A 517 3.18 23.38 -14.16
CA GLY A 517 4.04 22.66 -15.09
C GLY A 517 4.04 21.17 -14.83
N THR A 518 4.14 20.39 -15.91
CA THR A 518 4.12 18.93 -15.90
C THR A 518 5.35 18.36 -16.59
N HIS A 519 5.88 17.26 -16.05
CA HIS A 519 6.91 16.44 -16.70
C HIS A 519 6.41 15.01 -16.89
N VAL A 520 6.69 14.44 -18.06
CA VAL A 520 6.37 13.05 -18.41
C VAL A 520 7.66 12.25 -18.56
N PHE A 521 7.68 11.08 -17.96
CA PHE A 521 8.79 10.13 -18.00
C PHE A 521 8.25 8.76 -18.42
N ARG A 522 8.65 8.27 -19.59
CA ARG A 522 8.13 7.04 -20.19
C ARG A 522 9.26 6.08 -20.56
N TRP A 523 9.09 4.83 -20.17
CA TRP A 523 10.00 3.74 -20.48
C TRP A 523 9.24 2.40 -20.49
N GLY A 524 9.83 1.32 -20.99
CA GLY A 524 9.16 0.02 -21.00
C GLY A 524 10.08 -1.19 -21.00
N LEU A 525 9.48 -2.35 -20.79
CA LEU A 525 10.09 -3.67 -20.77
C LEU A 525 9.46 -4.55 -21.86
N ALA A 526 10.23 -4.87 -22.89
CA ALA A 526 9.82 -5.67 -24.02
C ALA A 526 10.55 -7.02 -24.03
N PRO A 527 9.93 -8.11 -23.53
CA PRO A 527 10.51 -9.45 -23.61
C PRO A 527 10.49 -9.97 -25.05
N TRP A 528 11.47 -10.80 -25.39
CA TRP A 528 11.56 -11.45 -26.69
C TRP A 528 12.10 -12.88 -26.55
N GLY A 529 11.69 -13.76 -27.45
CA GLY A 529 12.09 -15.17 -27.43
C GLY A 529 11.46 -16.02 -26.30
N ILE A 530 10.55 -15.44 -25.51
CA ILE A 530 9.80 -16.09 -24.43
C ILE A 530 8.38 -16.35 -24.95
N ARG A 531 7.86 -17.56 -24.75
CA ARG A 531 6.53 -17.98 -25.21
C ARG A 531 5.61 -18.32 -24.04
#